data_AF-A0A972BSN7-F1
#
_entry.id   AF-A0A972BSN7-F1
#
_cell.length_a   1.000
_cell.length_b   1.000
_cell.length_c   1.000
_cell.angle_alpha   90.00
_cell.angle_beta   90.00
_cell.angle_gamma   90.00
#
_symmetry.space_group_name_H-M   'P 1'
#
loop_
_entity.id
_entity.type
_entity.pdbx_description
1 polymer ?
#
loop_
_entity_poly.entity_id
_entity_poly.type
_entity_poly.pdbx_seq_one_letter_code
_entity_poly.pdbx_strand_id
1 'polypeptide(L)'
;MATQDNVQNTETKSTFGGLIGRLVAAAVVLAITAFFTPGFTIDSIWSLVLAAIVLSLLDYGVSKVLRTDASPFGRGITGFILAAVIIYATKFIVAGYNITLFGAIIAAIIFGIVDAIIPGKVL
;
A
#
# COMPACT_ATOMS: atom_id res chain seq x y z
N MET A 1 -35.00 30.57 -17.10
CA MET A 1 -33.75 30.13 -17.77
C MET A 1 -32.59 30.47 -16.86
N ALA A 2 -31.92 29.47 -16.30
CA ALA A 2 -30.55 29.56 -15.81
C ALA A 2 -29.96 28.16 -15.93
N THR A 3 -28.82 28.12 -16.59
CA THR A 3 -28.12 26.99 -17.19
C THR A 3 -27.47 26.05 -16.17
N GLN A 4 -27.30 24.81 -16.60
CA GLN A 4 -26.50 23.79 -15.94
C GLN A 4 -25.05 24.26 -15.79
N ASP A 5 -24.49 24.18 -14.59
CA ASP A 5 -23.05 24.05 -14.40
C ASP A 5 -22.76 22.64 -13.89
N ASN A 6 -22.65 21.77 -14.89
CA ASN A 6 -22.14 20.43 -14.81
C ASN A 6 -20.64 20.50 -14.49
N VAL A 7 -20.29 20.47 -13.20
CA VAL A 7 -18.92 20.18 -12.75
C VAL A 7 -18.73 18.66 -12.73
N GLN A 8 -18.83 18.04 -13.90
CA GLN A 8 -18.12 16.79 -14.16
C GLN A 8 -16.64 17.14 -14.16
N ASN A 9 -16.03 17.01 -13.00
CA ASN A 9 -14.58 16.97 -12.86
C ASN A 9 -14.10 15.63 -13.47
N THR A 10 -14.16 15.56 -14.80
CA THR A 10 -13.50 14.52 -15.57
C THR A 10 -12.03 14.85 -15.52
N GLU A 11 -11.38 14.44 -14.42
CA GLU A 11 -9.94 14.35 -14.35
C GLU A 11 -9.49 13.59 -15.58
N THR A 12 -8.83 14.32 -16.48
CA THR A 12 -8.18 13.79 -17.66
C THR A 12 -7.07 12.89 -17.15
N LYS A 13 -7.43 11.62 -17.00
CA LYS A 13 -6.67 10.52 -16.46
C LYS A 13 -5.44 10.31 -17.34
N SER A 14 -4.35 11.04 -17.07
CA SER A 14 -3.05 10.62 -17.57
C SER A 14 -2.71 9.33 -16.80
N THR A 15 -2.86 8.19 -17.49
CA THR A 15 -2.54 6.86 -16.96
C THR A 15 -1.15 6.84 -16.30
N PHE A 16 -0.22 7.68 -16.77
CA PHE A 16 1.11 7.83 -16.20
C PHE A 16 1.17 8.69 -14.93
N GLY A 17 0.48 9.83 -14.87
CA GLY A 17 0.47 10.69 -13.67
C GLY A 17 -0.21 10.02 -12.48
N GLY A 18 -1.28 9.26 -12.75
CA GLY A 18 -1.95 8.46 -11.71
C GLY A 18 -1.08 7.32 -11.16
N LEU A 19 -0.29 6.66 -12.00
CA LEU A 19 0.64 5.61 -11.54
C LEU A 19 1.77 6.17 -10.67
N ILE A 20 2.32 7.34 -11.05
CA ILE A 20 3.37 8.00 -10.27
C ILE A 20 2.80 8.49 -8.93
N GLY A 21 1.61 9.09 -8.92
CA GLY A 21 0.95 9.53 -7.69
C GLY A 21 0.67 8.38 -6.72
N ARG A 22 0.24 7.21 -7.23
CA ARG A 22 0.06 5.99 -6.44
C ARG A 22 1.38 5.46 -5.87
N LEU A 23 2.45 5.45 -6.67
CA LEU A 23 3.77 5.01 -6.21
C LEU A 23 4.29 5.92 -5.07
N VAL A 24 4.12 7.23 -5.22
CA VAL A 24 4.51 8.21 -4.19
C VAL A 24 3.66 8.02 -2.94
N ALA A 25 2.34 7.89 -3.07
CA ALA A 25 1.47 7.64 -1.93
C ALA A 25 1.84 6.35 -1.19
N ALA A 26 2.07 5.24 -1.91
CA ALA A 26 2.52 3.98 -1.32
C ALA A 26 3.88 4.12 -0.61
N ALA A 27 4.83 4.85 -1.19
CA ALA A 27 6.12 5.14 -0.55
C ALA A 27 5.95 5.97 0.73
N VAL A 28 5.04 6.96 0.74
CA VAL A 28 4.71 7.77 1.91
C VAL A 28 4.06 6.90 3.00
N VAL A 29 3.11 6.03 2.63
CA VAL A 29 2.51 5.07 3.58
C VAL A 29 3.59 4.22 4.21
N LEU A 30 4.46 3.61 3.39
CA LEU A 30 5.52 2.72 3.84
C LEU A 30 6.51 3.46 4.74
N ALA A 31 6.86 4.71 4.42
CA ALA A 31 7.71 5.55 5.26
C ALA A 31 7.08 5.87 6.63
N ILE A 32 5.79 6.23 6.65
CA ILE A 32 5.05 6.44 7.90
C ILE A 32 4.99 5.14 8.70
N THR A 33 4.63 4.03 8.06
CA THR A 33 4.58 2.72 8.71
C THR A 33 5.93 2.32 9.31
N ALA A 34 7.03 2.53 8.59
CA ALA A 34 8.39 2.27 9.08
C ALA A 34 8.75 3.15 10.28
N PHE A 35 8.36 4.42 10.25
CA PHE A 35 8.62 5.35 11.35
C PHE A 35 7.91 4.94 12.66
N PHE A 36 6.68 4.43 12.55
CA PHE A 36 5.89 4.01 13.71
C PHE A 36 6.11 2.55 14.13
N THR A 37 6.82 1.75 13.33
CA THR A 37 7.02 0.33 13.60
C THR A 37 8.40 0.08 14.21
N PRO A 38 8.51 -0.27 15.51
CA PRO A 38 9.78 -0.66 16.10
C PRO A 38 10.30 -1.95 15.46
N GLY A 39 11.58 -1.96 15.09
CA GLY A 39 12.21 -3.11 14.42
C GLY A 39 11.91 -3.20 12.93
N PHE A 40 11.46 -2.10 12.30
CA PHE A 40 11.44 -1.92 10.86
C PHE A 40 12.51 -0.87 10.48
N THR A 41 13.57 -1.30 9.79
CA THR A 41 14.63 -0.42 9.30
C THR A 41 14.85 -0.58 7.79
N ILE A 42 15.16 0.53 7.14
CA ILE A 42 15.46 0.58 5.72
C ILE A 42 16.83 1.26 5.57
N ASP A 43 17.80 0.51 5.04
CA ASP A 43 19.21 0.93 5.10
C ASP A 43 19.56 2.00 4.04
N SER A 44 18.75 2.15 2.99
CA SER A 44 19.00 3.11 1.92
C SER A 44 17.73 3.61 1.22
N ILE A 45 17.80 4.79 0.59
CA ILE A 45 16.73 5.33 -0.25
C ILE A 45 16.42 4.39 -1.42
N TRP A 46 17.43 3.71 -1.98
CA TRP A 46 17.25 2.71 -3.02
C TRP A 46 16.47 1.49 -2.54
N SER A 47 16.75 1.01 -1.32
CA SER A 47 15.98 -0.06 -0.67
C SER A 47 14.52 0.36 -0.45
N LEU A 48 14.26 1.64 -0.17
CA LEU A 48 12.92 2.17 0.02
C LEU A 48 12.11 2.17 -1.29
N VAL A 49 12.72 2.62 -2.38
CA VAL A 49 12.10 2.57 -3.72
C VAL A 49 11.85 1.13 -4.13
N LEU A 50 12.82 0.24 -3.94
CA LEU A 50 12.68 -1.17 -4.30
C LEU A 50 11.62 -1.86 -3.45
N ALA A 51 11.54 -1.56 -2.15
CA ALA A 51 10.49 -2.02 -1.25
C ALA A 51 9.11 -1.58 -1.71
N ALA A 52 8.93 -0.31 -2.08
CA ALA A 52 7.65 0.18 -2.58
C ALA A 52 7.21 -0.57 -3.85
N ILE A 53 8.13 -0.81 -4.78
CA ILE A 53 7.86 -1.58 -6.01
C ILE A 53 7.48 -3.02 -5.67
N VAL A 54 8.29 -3.71 -4.87
CA VAL A 54 8.04 -5.11 -4.48
C VAL A 54 6.73 -5.26 -3.71
N LEU A 55 6.45 -4.35 -2.76
CA LEU A 55 5.22 -4.34 -1.99
C LEU A 55 4.00 -4.18 -2.90
N SER A 56 4.05 -3.24 -3.86
CA SER A 56 2.97 -3.02 -4.83
C SER A 56 2.75 -4.22 -5.75
N LEU A 57 3.83 -4.86 -6.21
CA LEU A 57 3.74 -6.07 -7.05
C LEU A 57 3.18 -7.26 -6.27
N LEU A 58 3.64 -7.48 -5.04
CA LEU A 58 3.15 -8.55 -4.17
C LEU A 58 1.69 -8.33 -3.81
N ASP A 59 1.31 -7.11 -3.43
CA ASP A 59 -0.07 -6.78 -3.12
C ASP A 59 -0.99 -7.04 -4.31
N TYR A 60 -0.67 -6.48 -5.48
CA TYR A 60 -1.45 -6.71 -6.68
C TYR A 60 -1.50 -8.20 -7.07
N GLY A 61 -0.37 -8.89 -6.99
CA GLY A 61 -0.24 -10.30 -7.36
C GLY A 61 -1.08 -11.20 -6.47
N VAL A 62 -0.96 -11.06 -5.15
CA VAL A 62 -1.66 -11.92 -4.19
C VAL A 62 -3.15 -11.55 -4.12
N SER A 63 -3.49 -10.25 -4.12
CA SER A 63 -4.89 -9.78 -4.14
C SER A 63 -5.65 -10.26 -5.37
N LYS A 64 -4.97 -10.40 -6.52
CA LYS A 64 -5.58 -10.90 -7.75
C LYS A 64 -5.88 -12.40 -7.70
N VAL A 65 -5.03 -13.18 -7.03
CA VAL A 65 -5.22 -14.63 -6.85
C VAL A 65 -6.31 -14.91 -5.82
N LEU A 66 -6.38 -14.12 -4.75
CA LEU A 66 -7.35 -14.26 -3.65
C LEU A 66 -8.77 -13.75 -4.01
N ARG A 67 -9.23 -13.96 -5.26
CA ARG A 67 -10.54 -13.54 -5.83
C ARG A 67 -11.51 -13.03 -4.77
N THR A 68 -11.76 -11.73 -4.81
CA THR A 68 -12.51 -10.89 -3.84
C THR A 68 -14.00 -11.21 -3.70
N ASP A 69 -14.36 -12.49 -3.65
CA ASP A 69 -15.68 -13.02 -3.29
C ASP A 69 -15.86 -13.08 -1.75
N ALA A 70 -15.04 -12.32 -1.02
CA ALA A 70 -15.14 -12.18 0.43
C ALA A 70 -16.23 -11.17 0.82
N SER A 71 -17.07 -11.57 1.79
CA SER A 71 -18.05 -10.70 2.45
C SER A 71 -17.38 -9.45 3.06
N PRO A 72 -18.12 -8.37 3.35
CA PRO A 72 -17.56 -7.14 3.94
C PRO A 72 -16.71 -7.40 5.19
N PHE A 73 -17.09 -8.41 5.98
CA PHE A 73 -16.37 -8.83 7.18
C PHE A 73 -15.07 -9.59 6.84
N GLY A 74 -15.09 -10.43 5.81
CA GLY A 74 -13.91 -11.17 5.34
C GLY A 74 -12.84 -10.28 4.71
N ARG A 75 -13.25 -9.22 4.00
CA ARG A 75 -12.31 -8.29 3.35
C ARG A 75 -11.36 -7.60 4.34
N GLY A 76 -11.83 -7.27 5.55
CA GLY A 76 -11.00 -6.65 6.57
C GLY A 76 -9.92 -7.60 7.12
N ILE A 77 -10.31 -8.78 7.56
CA ILE A 77 -9.38 -9.76 8.16
C ILE A 77 -8.41 -10.30 7.11
N THR A 78 -8.89 -10.63 5.91
CA THR A 78 -8.04 -11.11 4.82
C THR A 78 -7.04 -10.02 4.41
N GLY A 79 -7.46 -8.77 4.28
CA GLY A 79 -6.57 -7.65 3.97
C GLY A 79 -5.51 -7.43 5.05
N PHE A 80 -5.87 -7.55 6.33
CA PHE A 80 -4.92 -7.44 7.43
C PHE A 80 -3.84 -8.53 7.39
N ILE A 81 -4.25 -9.79 7.25
CA ILE A 81 -3.30 -10.93 7.15
C ILE A 81 -2.43 -10.76 5.91
N LEU A 82 -3.03 -10.35 4.79
CA LEU A 82 -2.34 -10.16 3.53
C LEU A 82 -1.26 -9.08 3.65
N ALA A 83 -1.59 -7.92 4.22
CA ALA A 83 -0.63 -6.86 4.49
C ALA A 83 0.54 -7.35 5.36
N ALA A 84 0.26 -8.06 6.47
CA ALA A 84 1.30 -8.61 7.34
C ALA A 84 2.23 -9.56 6.60
N VAL A 85 1.66 -10.46 5.78
CA VAL A 85 2.42 -11.42 4.98
C VAL A 85 3.26 -10.71 3.92
N ILE A 86 2.72 -9.74 3.19
CA ILE A 86 3.44 -9.02 2.13
C ILE A 86 4.57 -8.17 2.72
N ILE A 87 4.31 -7.42 3.79
CA ILE A 87 5.33 -6.61 4.49
C ILE A 87 6.46 -7.51 4.99
N TYR A 88 6.13 -8.66 5.58
CA TYR A 88 7.14 -9.62 6.04
C TYR A 88 7.87 -10.31 4.87
N ALA A 89 7.17 -10.64 3.79
CA ALA A 89 7.75 -11.29 2.62
C ALA A 89 8.72 -10.36 1.86
N THR A 90 8.44 -9.06 1.84
CA THR A 90 9.25 -8.05 1.15
C THR A 90 10.71 -8.06 1.63
N LYS A 91 10.95 -8.38 2.91
CA LYS A 91 12.30 -8.47 3.47
C LYS A 91 13.20 -9.53 2.83
N PHE A 92 12.62 -10.57 2.24
CA PHE A 92 13.38 -11.62 1.56
C PHE A 92 13.78 -11.25 0.14
N ILE A 93 13.10 -10.26 -0.45
CA ILE A 93 13.32 -9.83 -1.83
C ILE A 93 14.19 -8.58 -1.86
N VAL A 94 14.03 -7.69 -0.88
CA VAL A 94 14.65 -6.36 -0.87
C VAL A 94 15.84 -6.33 0.06
N ALA A 95 17.03 -6.19 -0.52
CA ALA A 95 18.25 -5.95 0.24
C ALA A 95 18.14 -4.62 1.01
N GLY A 96 18.44 -4.68 2.32
CA GLY A 96 18.36 -3.52 3.21
C GLY A 96 16.95 -3.19 3.71
N TYR A 97 15.96 -4.07 3.50
CA TYR A 97 14.65 -4.01 4.15
C TYR A 97 14.65 -5.00 5.32
N ASN A 98 14.79 -4.49 6.54
CA ASN A 98 14.86 -5.32 7.73
C ASN A 98 13.60 -5.13 8.57
N ILE A 99 12.82 -6.21 8.74
CA ILE A 99 11.65 -6.21 9.61
C ILE A 99 11.55 -7.49 10.44
N THR A 100 11.26 -7.33 11.73
CA THR A 100 10.96 -8.45 12.63
C THR A 100 9.54 -8.98 12.42
N LEU A 101 9.26 -10.21 12.89
CA LEU A 101 7.90 -10.76 12.79
C LEU A 101 6.89 -9.92 13.57
N PHE A 102 7.26 -9.46 14.78
CA PHE A 102 6.44 -8.54 15.58
C PHE A 102 6.26 -7.18 14.90
N GLY A 103 7.34 -6.66 14.30
CA GLY A 103 7.30 -5.44 13.49
C GLY A 103 6.31 -5.56 12.34
N ALA A 104 6.28 -6.69 11.62
CA ALA A 104 5.35 -6.90 10.51
C ALA A 104 3.88 -6.89 10.94
N ILE A 105 3.55 -7.43 12.13
CA ILE A 105 2.19 -7.38 12.67
C ILE A 105 1.79 -5.93 12.98
N ILE A 106 2.65 -5.19 13.66
CA ILE A 106 2.40 -3.77 13.99
C ILE A 106 2.31 -2.93 12.70
N ALA A 107 3.22 -3.17 11.77
CA ALA A 107 3.24 -2.51 10.47
C ALA A 107 1.96 -2.78 9.69
N ALA A 108 1.41 -3.99 9.71
CA ALA A 108 0.16 -4.32 9.04
C ALA A 108 -1.04 -3.56 9.63
N ILE A 109 -1.06 -3.34 10.96
CA ILE A 109 -2.10 -2.55 11.60
C ILE A 109 -2.02 -1.10 11.10
N ILE A 110 -0.83 -0.51 11.15
CA ILE A 110 -0.62 0.88 10.73
C ILE A 110 -0.88 1.03 9.23
N PHE A 111 -0.33 0.13 8.41
CA PHE A 111 -0.50 0.11 6.96
C PHE A 111 -1.98 0.05 6.59
N GLY A 112 -2.76 -0.86 7.19
CA GLY A 112 -4.19 -0.95 6.91
C GLY A 112 -4.98 0.31 7.28
N ILE A 113 -4.61 0.98 8.38
CA ILE A 113 -5.25 2.25 8.77
C ILE A 113 -4.85 3.38 7.82
N VAL A 114 -3.56 3.51 7.49
CA VAL A 114 -3.06 4.56 6.61
C VAL A 114 -3.60 4.40 5.19
N ASP A 115 -3.62 3.17 4.67
CA ASP A 115 -4.16 2.82 3.35
C ASP A 115 -5.66 3.15 3.23
N ALA A 116 -6.43 2.92 4.30
CA ALA A 116 -7.85 3.27 4.36
C ALA A 116 -8.12 4.78 4.40
N ILE A 117 -7.19 5.57 4.95
CA ILE A 117 -7.36 7.03 5.09
C ILE A 117 -7.00 7.77 3.81
N ILE A 118 -6.04 7.27 3.02
CA ILE A 118 -5.61 7.94 1.78
C ILE A 118 -6.67 7.72 0.69
N PRO A 119 -7.51 8.73 0.38
CA PRO A 119 -8.60 8.58 -0.56
C PRO A 119 -8.00 8.67 -1.95
N GLY A 120 -7.80 7.52 -2.58
CA GLY A 120 -7.23 7.47 -3.90
C GLY A 120 -6.68 6.11 -4.24
N LYS A 121 -7.48 5.03 -4.05
CA LYS A 121 -7.21 3.64 -4.47
C LYS A 121 -5.71 3.41 -4.66
N VAL A 122 -4.99 3.42 -3.54
CA VAL A 122 -3.53 3.32 -3.58
C VAL A 122 -3.10 1.99 -4.19
N LEU A 123 -3.99 1.00 -4.20
CA LEU A 123 -3.95 -0.20 -5.03
C LEU A 123 -5.30 -0.38 -5.77
#